data_AF-G6YGI3-F1
#
_entry.id   AF-G6YGI3-F1
#
_cell.length_a   1.000
_cell.length_b   1.000
_cell.length_c   1.000
_cell.angle_alpha   90.00
_cell.angle_beta   90.00
_cell.angle_gamma   90.00
#
_symmetry.space_group_name_H-M   'P 1'
#
loop_
_entity.id
_entity.type
_entity.pdbx_description
1 polymer ?
#
loop_
_entity_poly.entity_id
_entity_poly.type
_entity_poly.pdbx_seq_one_letter_code
_entity_poly.pdbx_strand_id
1 'polypeptide(L)' 'AEHWQAYVSRLETQPGIIVAEQRIRDGQFYIAGLRDPLAADPQALLSGTEVDPARVHSQWQFYQSLEPEFVLKRLTASL' A
#
# COMPACT_ATOMS: atom_id res chain seq x y z
N ALA A 1 17.78 -5.15 -1.42
CA ALA A 1 17.20 -4.30 -0.35
C ALA A 1 16.71 -2.96 -0.91
N GLU A 2 17.46 -2.33 -1.82
CA GLU A 2 17.10 -1.05 -2.45
C GLU A 2 15.73 -1.06 -3.15
N HIS A 3 15.45 -2.03 -4.03
CA HIS A 3 14.14 -2.13 -4.70
C HIS A 3 12.96 -2.32 -3.73
N TRP A 4 13.20 -3.01 -2.61
CA TRP A 4 12.19 -3.15 -1.56
C TRP A 4 11.92 -1.81 -0.88
N GLN A 5 12.97 -1.05 -0.51
CA GLN A 5 12.78 0.27 0.08
C GLN A 5 12.12 1.25 -0.93
N ALA A 6 12.45 1.17 -2.22
CA ALA A 6 11.78 1.95 -3.25
C ALA A 6 10.27 1.65 -3.33
N TYR A 7 9.89 0.38 -3.21
CA TYR A 7 8.49 -0.03 -3.11
C TYR A 7 7.82 0.52 -1.84
N VAL A 8 8.47 0.41 -0.67
CA VAL A 8 7.95 0.95 0.59
C VAL A 8 7.75 2.46 0.50
N SER A 9 8.73 3.22 0.01
CA SER A 9 8.61 4.67 -0.21
C SER A 9 7.50 5.01 -1.22
N ARG A 10 7.30 4.18 -2.24
CA ARG A 10 6.18 4.36 -3.18
C ARG A 10 4.83 4.18 -2.49
N LEU A 11 4.69 3.23 -1.56
CA LEU A 11 3.47 3.06 -0.77
C LEU A 11 3.23 4.24 0.17
N GLU A 12 4.27 4.72 0.86
CA GLU A 12 4.16 5.84 1.81
C GLU A 12 3.79 7.18 1.15
N THR A 13 3.99 7.29 -0.17
CA THR A 13 3.55 8.46 -0.95
C THR A 13 2.14 8.33 -1.52
N GLN A 14 1.49 7.18 -1.35
CA GLN A 14 0.10 7.03 -1.78
C GLN A 14 -0.86 7.59 -0.73
N PRO A 15 -1.81 8.45 -1.13
CA PRO A 15 -2.90 8.84 -0.26
C PRO A 15 -3.68 7.61 0.23
N GLY A 16 -4.14 7.66 1.47
CA GLY A 16 -4.92 6.58 2.06
C GLY A 16 -4.15 5.28 2.30
N ILE A 17 -2.82 5.26 2.21
CA ILE A 17 -1.99 4.13 2.65
C ILE A 17 -1.07 4.62 3.77
N ILE A 18 -1.07 3.87 4.88
CA ILE A 18 -0.16 4.09 6.01
C ILE A 18 0.60 2.79 6.22
N VAL A 19 1.90 2.81 5.95
CA VAL A 19 2.80 1.70 6.31
C VAL A 19 3.08 1.78 7.81
N ALA A 20 2.65 0.78 8.57
CA ALA A 20 2.89 0.71 10.01
C ALA A 20 4.12 -0.15 10.34
N GLU A 21 4.32 -1.22 9.58
CA GLU A 21 5.42 -2.16 9.78
C GLU A 21 5.97 -2.65 8.44
N GLN A 22 7.30 -2.81 8.38
CA GLN A 22 7.97 -3.54 7.32
C GLN A 22 9.10 -4.39 7.88
N ARG A 23 9.30 -5.58 7.31
CA ARG A 23 10.37 -6.50 7.71
C ARG A 23 10.86 -7.33 6.54
N ILE A 24 12.16 -7.60 6.52
CA ILE A 24 12.78 -8.59 5.64
C ILE A 24 13.13 -9.81 6.51
N ARG A 25 12.66 -11.01 6.14
CA ARG A 25 12.99 -12.26 6.84
C ARG A 25 13.12 -13.40 5.84
N ASP A 26 14.26 -14.10 5.86
CA ASP A 26 14.54 -15.27 4.99
C ASP A 26 14.33 -14.99 3.50
N GLY A 27 14.72 -13.79 3.04
CA GLY A 27 14.52 -13.34 1.68
C GLY A 27 13.07 -13.00 1.31
N GLN A 28 12.13 -13.08 2.24
CA GLN A 28 10.74 -12.65 2.08
C GLN A 28 10.56 -11.23 2.61
N PHE A 29 9.58 -10.53 2.04
CA PHE A 29 9.19 -9.18 2.41
C PHE A 29 7.83 -9.21 3.10
N TYR A 30 7.75 -8.62 4.29
CA TYR A 30 6.52 -8.50 5.05
C TYR A 30 6.21 -7.02 5.23
N ILE A 31 4.96 -6.65 4.98
CA ILE A 31 4.49 -5.28 5.15
C ILE A 31 3.08 -5.27 5.72
N ALA A 32 2.84 -4.39 6.68
CA ALA A 32 1.53 -4.22 7.27
C ALA A 32 1.20 -2.76 7.52
N GLY A 33 -0.09 -2.46 7.59
CA GLY A 33 -0.54 -1.11 7.88
C GLY A 33 -2.03 -0.90 7.64
N LEU A 34 -2.38 0.36 7.39
CA LEU A 34 -3.75 0.79 7.15
C LEU A 34 -3.93 1.19 5.69
N ARG A 35 -5.09 0.90 5.12
CA ARG A 35 -5.44 1.28 3.75
C ARG A 35 -6.89 1.75 3.63
N ASP A 36 -7.14 2.86 2.93
CA ASP A 36 -8.49 3.20 2.47
C ASP A 36 -8.90 2.24 1.34
N PRO A 37 -10.10 1.64 1.37
CA PRO A 37 -10.57 0.76 0.29
C PRO A 37 -10.53 1.36 -1.11
N LEU A 38 -10.56 2.69 -1.23
CA LEU A 38 -10.52 3.44 -2.47
C LEU A 38 -9.10 3.91 -2.84
N ALA A 39 -8.09 3.63 -2.01
CA ALA A 39 -6.69 3.92 -2.30
C ALA A 39 -6.12 2.96 -3.35
N ALA A 40 -4.97 3.31 -3.92
CA ALA A 40 -4.24 2.43 -4.84
C ALA A 40 -4.02 1.03 -4.23
N ASP A 41 -4.02 0.00 -5.08
CA ASP A 41 -3.75 -1.37 -4.65
C ASP A 41 -2.24 -1.58 -4.43
N PRO A 42 -1.78 -1.91 -3.19
CA PRO A 42 -0.39 -2.18 -2.90
C PRO A 42 0.24 -3.25 -3.79
N GLN A 43 -0.52 -4.23 -4.26
CA GLN A 43 -0.01 -5.26 -5.16
C GLN A 43 0.28 -4.69 -6.55
N ALA A 44 -0.61 -3.85 -7.08
CA ALA A 44 -0.42 -3.20 -8.37
C ALA A 44 0.81 -2.29 -8.39
N LEU A 45 1.15 -1.68 -7.25
CA LEU A 45 2.30 -0.77 -7.09
C LEU A 45 3.66 -1.48 -7.07
N LEU A 46 3.69 -2.82 -6.99
CA LEU A 46 4.90 -3.61 -7.21
C LEU A 46 5.31 -3.59 -8.69
N SER A 47 4.37 -3.34 -9.60
CA SER A 47 4.65 -3.27 -11.03
C SER A 47 5.63 -2.13 -11.34
N GLY A 48 6.66 -2.44 -12.13
CA GLY A 48 7.74 -1.51 -12.44
C GLY A 48 8.82 -1.43 -11.34
N THR A 49 8.72 -2.23 -10.29
CA THR A 49 9.82 -2.52 -9.37
C THR A 49 10.46 -3.86 -9.72
N GLU A 50 11.71 -4.09 -9.33
CA GLU A 50 12.38 -5.40 -9.45
C GLU A 50 12.06 -6.33 -8.26
N VAL A 51 11.04 -5.99 -7.47
CA VAL A 51 10.58 -6.84 -6.35
C VAL A 51 9.67 -7.92 -6.91
N ASP A 52 10.08 -9.17 -6.75
CA ASP A 52 9.24 -10.33 -7.07
C ASP A 52 7.97 -10.34 -6.18
N PRO A 53 6.77 -10.21 -6.76
CA PRO A 53 5.53 -10.15 -6.00
C PRO A 53 5.25 -11.43 -5.20
N ALA A 54 5.77 -12.58 -5.61
CA ALA A 54 5.60 -13.84 -4.89
C ALA A 54 6.31 -13.86 -3.53
N ARG A 55 7.27 -12.93 -3.31
CA ARG A 55 8.03 -12.79 -2.07
C ARG A 55 7.43 -11.76 -1.12
N VAL A 56 6.34 -11.09 -1.50
CA VAL A 56 5.71 -10.02 -0.73
C VAL A 56 4.47 -10.54 -0.03
N HIS A 57 4.45 -10.40 1.29
CA HIS A 57 3.33 -10.75 2.16
C HIS A 57 2.79 -9.46 2.76
N SER A 58 1.56 -9.11 2.42
CA SER A 58 0.96 -7.85 2.84
C SER A 58 -0.29 -8.05 3.71
N GLN A 59 -0.41 -7.26 4.76
CA GLN A 59 -1.57 -7.25 5.66
C GLN A 59 -2.08 -5.82 5.84
N TRP A 60 -3.26 -5.54 5.31
CA TRP A 60 -3.87 -4.22 5.37
C TRP A 60 -5.16 -4.27 6.15
N GLN A 61 -5.23 -3.50 7.24
CA GLN A 61 -6.50 -3.22 7.89
C GLN A 61 -7.13 -2.01 7.20
N PHE A 62 -8.42 -2.12 6.87
CA PHE A 62 -9.11 -1.00 6.26
C PHE A 62 -9.47 0.07 7.27
N TYR A 63 -9.26 1.32 6.87
CA TYR A 63 -9.77 2.51 7.53
C TYR A 63 -10.41 3.42 6.49
N GLN A 64 -11.18 4.41 6.92
CA GLN A 64 -11.67 5.44 6.00
C GLN A 64 -10.84 6.70 6.20
N SER A 65 -10.11 7.09 5.17
CA SER A 65 -9.40 8.36 5.17
C SER A 65 -10.40 9.50 4.99
N LEU A 66 -10.21 10.57 5.77
CA LEU A 66 -10.96 11.83 5.63
C LEU A 66 -10.24 12.84 4.74
N GLU A 67 -9.17 12.43 4.06
CA GLU A 67 -8.56 13.27 3.03
C GLU A 67 -9.60 13.61 1.95
N PRO A 68 -9.65 14.86 1.45
CA PRO A 68 -10.73 15.32 0.57
C PRO A 68 -10.98 14.44 -0.65
N GLU A 69 -9.94 13.83 -1.21
CA GLU A 69 -10.09 12.98 -2.39
C GLU A 69 -10.89 11.69 -2.11
N PHE A 70 -10.78 11.10 -0.91
CA PHE A 70 -11.50 9.88 -0.57
C PHE A 70 -12.95 10.18 -0.22
N VAL A 71 -13.20 11.33 0.42
CA VAL A 71 -14.56 11.83 0.63
C VAL A 71 -15.26 12.02 -0.72
N LEU A 72 -14.60 12.67 -1.68
CA LEU A 72 -15.16 12.89 -3.02
C LEU A 72 -15.36 11.57 -3.79
N LYS A 73 -14.34 10.70 -3.85
CA LYS A 73 -14.44 9.38 -4.52
C LYS A 73 -15.61 8.56 -3.98
N ARG A 74 -15.82 8.57 -2.66
CA ARG A 74 -16.89 7.82 -2.00
C ARG A 74 -18.28 8.38 -2.31
N LEU A 75 -18.41 9.72 -2.33
CA LEU A 75 -19.67 10.37 -2.74
C LEU A 75 -20.00 9.99 -4.19
N THR A 76 -19.04 10.09 -5.11
CA THR A 76 -19.26 9.74 -6.53
C THR A 76 -19.64 8.27 -6.72
N ALA A 77 -19.08 7.34 -5.95
CA ALA A 77 -19.42 5.92 -6.06
C ALA A 77 -20.81 5.55 -5.52
N SER A 78 -21.44 6.45 -4.76
CA SER A 78 -22.75 6.22 -4.13
C SER A 78 -23.91 6.92 -4.85
N LEU A 79 -23.61 7.65 -5.94
CA LEU A 79 -24.55 8.38 -6.79
C LEU A 79 -24.84 7.57 -8.05
#